data_AF-A0A453DU36-F1
#
_entry.id   AF-A0A453DU36-F1
#
_cell.length_a   1.000
_cell.length_b   1.000
_cell.length_c   1.000
_cell.angle_alpha   90.00
_cell.angle_beta   90.00
_cell.angle_gamma   90.00
#
_symmetry.space_group_name_H-M   'P 1'
#
loop_
_entity.id
_entity.type
_entity.pdbx_description
1 polymer ?
#
loop_
_entity_poly.entity_id
_entity_poly.type
_entity_poly.pdbx_seq_one_letter_code
_entity_poly.pdbx_strand_id
1 'polypeptide(L)' 'AENDTHDRKRKCEALYPIFRISRSHYIYDLFYRRRKDISNELYVFCLDQGYADRNLIVKWKSG' A
#
# COMPACT_ATOMS: atom_id res chain seq x y z
N ALA A 1 1.83 -37.98 9.53
CA ALA A 1 1.86 -36.62 10.09
C ALA A 1 0.99 -35.74 9.18
N GLU A 2 -0.30 -35.68 9.50
CA GLU A 2 -1.33 -34.94 8.77
C GLU A 2 -1.41 -33.53 9.35
N ASN A 3 -0.93 -32.49 8.66
CA ASN A 3 -1.11 -31.08 9.04
C ASN A 3 -0.77 -30.13 7.86
N ASP A 4 -1.42 -30.24 6.70
CA ASP A 4 -0.99 -29.46 5.50
C ASP A 4 -2.10 -28.76 4.70
N THR A 5 -3.17 -28.31 5.35
CA THR A 5 -4.24 -27.58 4.64
C THR A 5 -4.56 -26.18 5.20
N HIS A 6 -4.19 -25.89 6.44
CA HIS A 6 -4.61 -24.65 7.11
C HIS A 6 -3.53 -23.56 7.19
N ASP A 7 -2.24 -23.91 7.03
CA ASP A 7 -1.12 -22.97 7.13
C ASP A 7 -0.96 -22.06 5.89
N ARG A 8 -1.30 -22.57 4.70
CA ARG A 8 -1.09 -21.84 3.42
C ARG A 8 -2.02 -20.64 3.27
N LYS A 9 -3.27 -20.73 3.73
CA LYS A 9 -4.23 -19.61 3.68
C LYS A 9 -3.82 -18.46 4.60
N ARG A 10 -3.36 -18.76 5.82
CA ARG A 10 -2.89 -17.74 6.79
C ARG A 10 -1.65 -16.98 6.30
N LYS A 11 -0.73 -17.64 5.58
CA LYS A 11 0.44 -16.97 5.00
C LYS A 11 0.04 -15.91 3.98
N CYS A 12 -0.92 -16.19 3.08
CA CYS A 12 -1.41 -15.20 2.12
C CYS A 12 -2.09 -14.01 2.82
N GLU A 13 -2.93 -14.28 3.82
CA GLU A 13 -3.62 -13.25 4.60
C GLU A 13 -2.65 -12.41 5.44
N ALA A 14 -1.60 -13.01 6.00
CA ALA A 14 -0.57 -12.31 6.76
C ALA A 14 0.31 -11.39 5.89
N LEU A 15 0.49 -11.71 4.60
CA LEU A 15 1.24 -10.89 3.66
C LEU A 15 0.42 -9.71 3.11
N TYR A 16 -0.92 -9.82 3.12
CA TYR A 16 -1.81 -8.80 2.56
C TYR A 16 -1.60 -7.39 3.17
N PRO A 17 -1.48 -7.22 4.50
CA PRO A 17 -1.12 -5.93 5.10
C PRO A 17 0.21 -5.36 4.61
N ILE A 18 1.22 -6.21 4.39
CA ILE A 18 2.55 -5.81 3.91
C ILE A 18 2.45 -5.26 2.49
N PHE A 19 1.72 -5.95 1.61
CA PHE A 19 1.49 -5.50 0.24
C PHE A 19 0.72 -4.17 0.19
N ARG A 20 -0.25 -3.98 1.09
CA ARG A 20 -1.01 -2.71 1.18
C ARG A 20 -0.13 -1.53 1.56
N ILE A 21 0.78 -1.73 2.53
CA ILE A 21 1.73 -0.72 2.98
C ILE A 21 2.73 -0.38 1.87
N SER A 22 3.33 -1.42 1.26
CA SER A 22 4.33 -1.25 0.18
C SER A 22 3.75 -0.47 -1.01
N ARG A 23 2.53 -0.80 -1.45
CA ARG A 23 1.85 -0.09 -2.54
C ARG A 23 1.57 1.36 -2.23
N SER A 24 1.10 1.65 -1.01
CA SER A 24 0.84 3.02 -0.56
C SER A 24 2.11 3.86 -0.48
N HIS A 25 3.22 3.25 -0.02
CA HIS A 25 4.53 3.91 0.06
C HIS A 25 5.09 4.24 -1.32
N TYR A 26 4.91 3.35 -2.30
CA TYR A 26 5.32 3.59 -3.68
C TYR A 26 4.62 4.81 -4.30
N ILE A 27 3.29 4.89 -4.18
CA ILE A 27 2.51 6.02 -4.70
C ILE A 27 2.88 7.33 -3.97
N TYR A 28 3.10 7.27 -2.66
CA TYR A 28 3.56 8.41 -1.87
C TYR A 28 4.95 8.91 -2.32
N ASP A 29 5.92 8.01 -2.53
CA ASP A 29 7.27 8.36 -2.99
C ASP A 29 7.26 8.96 -4.41
N LEU A 30 6.41 8.45 -5.30
CA LEU A 30 6.22 8.98 -6.65
C LEU A 30 5.72 10.43 -6.65
N PHE A 31 4.78 10.75 -5.75
CA PHE A 31 4.16 12.08 -5.71
C PHE A 31 4.93 13.10 -4.86
N TYR A 32 5.36 12.73 -3.65
CA TYR A 32 5.91 13.69 -2.68
C TYR A 32 7.43 13.79 -2.66
N ARG A 33 8.14 12.68 -2.87
CA ARG A 33 9.51 12.58 -2.37
C ARG A 33 10.58 12.86 -3.42
N ARG A 34 10.68 12.02 -4.45
CA ARG A 34 11.91 11.97 -5.27
C ARG A 34 11.70 12.11 -6.77
N ARG A 35 10.49 11.77 -7.23
CA ARG A 35 10.20 11.56 -8.65
C ARG A 35 9.28 12.65 -9.20
N LYS A 36 8.21 13.02 -8.47
CA LYS A 36 7.11 13.85 -8.99
C LYS A 36 6.66 13.38 -10.40
N ASP A 37 6.74 12.07 -10.62
CA ASP A 37 6.50 11.45 -11.92
C ASP A 37 5.00 11.37 -12.25
N ILE A 38 4.13 11.62 -11.26
CA ILE A 38 2.68 11.57 -11.40
C ILE A 38 2.04 12.93 -11.11
N SER A 39 1.03 13.26 -11.91
CA SER A 39 0.22 14.46 -11.71
C SER A 39 -0.63 14.36 -10.45
N ASN A 40 -1.09 15.50 -9.94
CA ASN A 40 -2.00 15.55 -8.80
C ASN A 40 -3.31 14.79 -9.09
N GLU A 41 -3.82 14.90 -10.32
CA GLU A 41 -5.02 14.18 -10.75
C GLU A 41 -4.84 12.65 -10.68
N LEU A 42 -3.69 12.14 -11.15
CA LEU A 42 -3.40 10.71 -11.09
C LEU A 42 -3.19 10.25 -9.64
N TYR A 43 -2.57 11.07 -8.81
CA TYR A 43 -2.41 10.80 -7.39
C TYR A 43 -3.76 10.69 -6.66
N VAL A 44 -4.68 11.63 -6.91
CA VAL A 44 -6.04 11.60 -6.35
C VAL A 44 -6.81 10.38 -6.85
N PHE A 45 -6.75 10.07 -8.15
CA PHE A 45 -7.34 8.87 -8.72
C PHE A 45 -6.83 7.60 -8.01
N CYS A 46 -5.52 7.50 -7.75
CA CYS A 46 -4.95 6.37 -7.03
C CYS A 46 -5.47 6.24 -5.59
N LEU A 47 -5.78 7.34 -4.92
CA LEU A 47 -6.39 7.32 -3.58
C LEU A 47 -7.86 6.90 -3.63
N ASP A 48 -8.62 7.37 -4.63
CA ASP A 48 -10.05 7.07 -4.77
C ASP A 48 -10.31 5.63 -5.17
N GLN A 49 -9.47 5.05 -6.02
CA GLN A 49 -9.53 3.63 -6.37
C GLN A 49 -8.94 2.71 -5.29
N GLY A 50 -8.42 3.25 -4.19
CA GLY A 50 -7.86 2.46 -3.09
C GLY A 50 -6.49 1.84 -3.39
N TYR A 51 -5.78 2.33 -4.42
CA TYR A 51 -4.39 1.92 -4.68
C TYR A 51 -3.44 2.42 -3.58
N ALA A 52 -3.73 3.55 -2.93
CA ALA A 52 -3.02 4.03 -1.76
C ALA A 52 -3.96 4.33 -0.58
N ASP A 53 -3.46 4.12 0.64
CA ASP A 53 -4.20 4.35 1.88
C ASP A 53 -4.00 5.79 2.39
N ARG A 54 -5.09 6.57 2.40
CA ARG A 54 -5.10 7.97 2.87
C ARG A 54 -4.64 8.12 4.32
N ASN A 55 -5.01 7.20 5.21
CA ASN A 55 -4.65 7.29 6.63
C ASN A 55 -3.16 7.07 6.84
N LEU A 56 -2.56 6.18 6.03
CA LEU A 56 -1.14 5.89 6.06
C LEU A 56 -0.33 7.09 5.57
N ILE A 57 -0.78 7.73 4.50
CA ILE A 57 -0.16 8.94 3.93
C ILE A 57 -0.21 10.10 4.93
N VAL A 58 -1.36 10.33 5.57
CA VAL A 58 -1.50 11.40 6.58
C VAL A 58 -0.51 11.20 7.73
N LYS A 59 -0.34 9.96 8.20
CA LYS A 59 0.68 9.63 9.21
C LYS A 59 2.09 9.99 8.75
N TRP A 60 2.48 9.64 7.53
CA TRP A 60 3.83 9.94 7.01
C TRP A 60 4.08 11.42 6.76
N LYS A 61 3.03 12.19 6.44
CA LYS A 61 3.15 13.64 6.27
C LYS A 61 3.27 14.38 7.60
N SER A 62 2.77 13.79 8.69
CA SER A 62 2.76 14.39 10.03
C SER A 62 3.96 13.96 10.89
N GLY A 63 4.76 13.00 10.41
CA GLY A 63 5.93 12.46 11.09
C GLY A 63 7.26 12.96 10.52
#